data_AF-A0A8T4RZ76-F1
#
_entry.id   AF-A0A8T4RZ76-F1
#
_cell.length_a   1.000
_cell.length_b   1.000
_cell.length_c   1.000
_cell.angle_alpha   90.00
_cell.angle_beta   90.00
_cell.angle_gamma   90.00
#
_symmetry.space_group_name_H-M   'P 1'
#
loop_
_entity.id
_entity.type
_entity.pdbx_description
1 polymer ?
#
loop_
_entity_poly.entity_id
_entity_poly.type
_entity_poly.pdbx_seq_one_letter_code
_entity_poly.pdbx_strand_id
1 'polypeptide(L)'
;MKTRFKLIFGFSVIILLFLLEGYLNITNINKLHTSFNLLDEETIPVVHSLQDIKISSLKVVASTMEVAFMEIGNGVNLTEEKEKINQGKTDFEGAFLRYGILVETYFPDETEVKSEIKERWDILTDISDEIVSLKEKGITDKGIIESKDKLEEAEENLLESIDEALQDEEEETKTRGVAVEKIVKNSLINTLIFMFVTIIFSLLIGIIVSKSISKPLKRLVYTTNEVGKGNLDIKTEIKSKDEFGELSSNFDKMTEDLKKSMISINELDKNVKERTKKLQSKNEEMEQFNKLAVGRELKMIELKKNIKELEEKLQNK
;
A
#
# COMPACT_ATOMS: atom_id res chain seq x y z
N MET A 1 -21.28 -16.55 -13.22
CA MET A 1 -19.84 -16.74 -12.95
C MET A 1 -19.72 -17.51 -11.65
N LYS A 2 -18.96 -18.61 -11.64
CA LYS A 2 -18.71 -19.43 -10.44
C LYS A 2 -18.18 -18.57 -9.29
N THR A 3 -18.55 -18.90 -8.07
CA THR A 3 -18.21 -18.19 -6.82
C THR A 3 -16.69 -18.05 -6.68
N ARG A 4 -15.95 -19.11 -7.02
CA ARG A 4 -14.48 -19.06 -7.01
C ARG A 4 -13.91 -17.95 -7.89
N PHE A 5 -14.50 -17.71 -9.07
CA PHE A 5 -14.03 -16.68 -9.98
C PHE A 5 -14.41 -15.28 -9.50
N LYS A 6 -15.53 -15.11 -8.78
CA LYS A 6 -15.87 -13.83 -8.14
C LYS A 6 -14.86 -13.45 -7.06
N LEU A 7 -14.45 -14.42 -6.25
CA LEU A 7 -13.42 -14.24 -5.23
C LEU A 7 -12.06 -13.90 -5.84
N ILE A 8 -11.58 -14.73 -6.77
CA ILE A 8 -10.29 -14.50 -7.45
C ILE A 8 -10.29 -13.15 -8.15
N PHE A 9 -11.37 -12.78 -8.84
CA PHE A 9 -11.49 -11.48 -9.49
C PHE A 9 -11.41 -10.33 -8.47
N GLY A 10 -12.17 -10.39 -7.37
CA GLY A 10 -12.12 -9.37 -6.33
C GLY A 10 -10.73 -9.18 -5.73
N PHE A 11 -10.06 -10.27 -5.37
CA PHE A 11 -8.67 -10.21 -4.87
C PHE A 11 -7.68 -9.72 -5.93
N SER A 12 -7.85 -10.14 -7.19
CA SER A 12 -6.97 -9.70 -8.28
C SER A 12 -7.08 -8.20 -8.53
N VAL A 13 -8.29 -7.64 -8.44
CA VAL A 13 -8.49 -6.18 -8.57
C VAL A 13 -7.81 -5.45 -7.41
N ILE A 14 -7.92 -5.94 -6.18
CA ILE A 14 -7.25 -5.33 -5.01
C ILE A 14 -5.72 -5.39 -5.18
N ILE A 15 -5.17 -6.54 -5.60
CA ILE A 15 -3.74 -6.69 -5.86
C ILE A 15 -3.29 -5.72 -6.97
N LEU A 16 -4.06 -5.60 -8.04
CA LEU A 16 -3.75 -4.65 -9.12
C LEU A 16 -3.75 -3.21 -8.64
N LEU A 17 -4.68 -2.82 -7.76
CA LEU A 17 -4.70 -1.49 -7.15
C LEU A 17 -3.45 -1.25 -6.30
N PHE A 18 -3.05 -2.22 -5.47
CA PHE A 18 -1.81 -2.11 -4.68
C PHE A 18 -0.56 -2.04 -5.55
N LEU A 19 -0.48 -2.82 -6.62
CA LEU A 19 0.65 -2.77 -7.55
C LEU A 19 0.70 -1.42 -8.29
N LEU A 20 -0.45 -0.88 -8.69
CA LEU A 20 -0.54 0.43 -9.31
C LEU A 20 -0.11 1.53 -8.34
N GLU A 21 -0.60 1.48 -7.09
CA GLU A 21 -0.21 2.42 -6.02
C GLU A 21 1.30 2.35 -5.75
N GLY A 22 1.85 1.14 -5.63
CA GLY A 22 3.29 0.93 -5.43
C GLY A 22 4.13 1.45 -6.61
N TYR A 23 3.70 1.19 -7.84
CA TYR A 23 4.37 1.72 -9.04
C TYR A 23 4.39 3.25 -9.05
N LEU A 24 3.24 3.88 -8.80
CA LEU A 24 3.16 5.34 -8.75
C LEU A 24 4.01 5.92 -7.62
N ASN A 25 4.03 5.27 -6.45
CA ASN A 25 4.87 5.69 -5.33
C ASN A 25 6.37 5.64 -5.67
N ILE A 26 6.84 4.55 -6.30
CA ILE A 26 8.23 4.42 -6.77
C ILE A 26 8.58 5.53 -7.76
N THR A 27 7.69 5.86 -8.71
CA THR A 27 7.95 6.96 -9.65
C THR A 27 8.04 8.32 -8.96
N ASN A 28 7.28 8.55 -7.88
CA ASN A 28 7.37 9.78 -7.09
C ASN A 28 8.67 9.84 -6.28
N ILE A 29 9.07 8.72 -5.67
CA ILE A 29 10.35 8.61 -4.95
C ILE A 29 11.52 8.86 -5.90
N ASN A 30 11.49 8.29 -7.12
CA ASN A 30 12.55 8.53 -8.10
C ASN A 30 12.66 10.00 -8.51
N LYS A 31 11.53 10.71 -8.70
CA LYS A 31 11.55 12.15 -8.97
C LYS A 31 12.13 12.94 -7.82
N LEU A 32 11.74 12.59 -6.59
CA LEU A 32 12.26 13.22 -5.38
C LEU A 32 13.77 12.99 -5.24
N HIS A 33 14.24 11.76 -5.47
CA HIS A 33 15.65 11.43 -5.44
C HIS A 33 16.43 12.21 -6.49
N THR A 34 15.96 12.25 -7.75
CA THR A 34 16.62 13.04 -8.79
C THR A 34 16.70 14.51 -8.41
N SER A 35 15.59 15.14 -8.01
CA SER A 35 15.60 16.56 -7.65
C SER A 35 16.42 16.87 -6.39
N PHE A 36 16.53 15.92 -5.45
CA PHE A 36 17.40 16.07 -4.28
C PHE A 36 18.88 15.93 -4.64
N ASN A 37 19.24 14.98 -5.50
CA ASN A 37 20.62 14.82 -5.97
C ASN A 37 21.11 16.06 -6.74
N LEU A 38 20.25 16.73 -7.50
CA LEU A 38 20.58 18.00 -8.14
C LEU A 38 20.96 19.12 -7.14
N LEU A 39 20.56 19.02 -5.88
CA LEU A 39 21.00 19.94 -4.81
C LEU A 39 22.27 19.44 -4.13
N ASP A 40 22.28 18.17 -3.75
CA ASP A 40 23.31 17.57 -2.91
C ASP A 40 24.64 17.38 -3.66
N GLU A 41 24.58 16.98 -4.93
CA GLU A 41 25.76 16.67 -5.74
C GLU A 41 26.18 17.82 -6.67
N GLU A 42 25.28 18.77 -6.97
CA GLU A 42 25.55 19.87 -7.92
C GLU A 42 25.70 21.22 -7.22
N THR A 43 24.61 21.85 -6.74
CA THR A 43 24.66 23.26 -6.30
C THR A 43 25.30 23.46 -4.92
N ILE A 44 25.03 22.61 -3.93
CA ILE A 44 25.60 22.77 -2.57
C ILE A 44 27.14 22.70 -2.59
N PRO A 45 27.78 21.74 -3.29
CA PRO A 45 29.23 21.70 -3.41
C PRO A 45 29.83 22.94 -4.08
N VAL A 46 29.12 23.58 -5.01
CA VAL A 46 29.57 24.82 -5.66
C VAL A 46 29.60 25.96 -4.64
N VAL A 47 28.50 26.17 -3.90
CA VAL A 47 28.43 27.17 -2.81
C VAL A 47 29.56 26.97 -1.80
N HIS A 48 29.78 25.74 -1.34
CA HIS A 48 30.85 25.44 -0.39
C HIS A 48 32.24 25.74 -0.98
N SER A 49 32.46 25.44 -2.25
CA SER A 49 33.75 25.72 -2.90
C SER A 49 34.00 27.22 -3.03
N LEU A 50 32.98 28.01 -3.40
CA LEU A 50 33.04 29.46 -3.42
C LEU A 50 33.27 30.08 -2.03
N GLN A 51 32.64 29.52 -0.99
CA GLN A 51 32.91 29.93 0.41
C GLN A 51 34.35 29.64 0.82
N ASP A 52 34.88 28.46 0.48
CA ASP A 52 36.28 28.09 0.76
C ASP A 52 37.26 29.02 0.01
N ILE A 53 36.95 29.37 -1.25
CA ILE A 53 37.69 30.38 -2.05
C ILE A 53 37.68 31.73 -1.30
N LYS A 54 36.51 32.23 -0.90
CA LYS A 54 36.36 33.49 -0.16
C LYS A 54 37.19 33.51 1.12
N ILE A 55 37.06 32.46 1.94
CA ILE A 55 37.77 32.33 3.22
C ILE A 55 39.29 32.29 3.00
N SER A 56 39.75 31.56 1.98
CA SER A 56 41.17 31.45 1.66
C SER A 56 41.75 32.78 1.17
N SER A 57 41.00 33.54 0.36
CA SER A 57 41.36 34.89 -0.08
C SER A 57 41.50 35.84 1.10
N LEU A 58 40.50 35.88 1.99
CA LEU A 58 40.53 36.72 3.19
C LEU A 58 41.71 36.37 4.12
N LYS A 59 42.06 35.08 4.24
CA LYS A 59 43.23 34.63 5.00
C LYS A 59 44.53 35.15 4.40
N VAL A 60 44.69 35.11 3.07
CA VAL A 60 45.87 35.68 2.39
C VAL A 60 45.95 37.18 2.62
N VAL A 61 44.84 37.91 2.44
CA VAL A 61 44.80 39.36 2.65
C VAL A 61 45.15 39.71 4.10
N ALA A 62 44.51 39.05 5.08
CA ALA A 62 44.76 39.30 6.49
C ALA A 62 46.24 39.11 6.88
N SER A 63 46.85 37.98 6.50
CA SER A 63 48.27 37.74 6.80
C SER A 63 49.20 38.67 6.01
N THR A 64 48.84 39.05 4.78
CA THR A 64 49.60 40.05 4.01
C THR A 64 49.55 41.42 4.69
N MET A 65 48.40 41.79 5.23
CA MET A 65 48.19 43.02 5.98
C MET A 65 49.00 43.03 7.29
N GLU A 66 49.07 41.90 7.99
CA GLU A 66 49.96 41.73 9.16
C GLU A 66 51.44 41.94 8.77
N VAL A 67 51.88 41.37 7.64
CA VAL A 67 53.23 41.60 7.09
C VAL A 67 53.47 43.08 6.78
N ALA A 68 52.51 43.76 6.16
CA ALA A 68 52.61 45.18 5.83
C ALA A 68 52.85 46.03 7.10
N PHE A 69 52.09 45.78 8.17
CA PHE A 69 52.15 46.55 9.42
C PHE A 69 53.23 46.12 10.42
N MET A 70 53.94 45.01 10.19
CA MET A 70 54.94 44.49 11.12
C MET A 70 56.08 45.52 11.39
N GLU A 71 56.30 45.91 12.64
CA GLU A 71 57.47 46.70 13.00
C GLU A 71 58.71 45.80 13.11
N ILE A 72 59.83 46.20 12.49
CA ILE A 72 61.09 45.46 12.56
C ILE A 72 61.55 45.43 14.04
N GLY A 73 61.47 44.26 14.69
CA GLY A 73 61.95 44.04 16.05
C GLY A 73 60.88 43.71 17.12
N ASN A 74 59.59 43.70 16.79
CA ASN A 74 58.50 43.54 17.78
C ASN A 74 57.85 42.14 17.88
N GLY A 75 58.56 41.09 17.49
CA GLY A 75 58.18 39.70 17.83
C GLY A 75 57.09 39.04 16.99
N VAL A 76 56.52 39.72 15.98
CA VAL A 76 55.78 39.03 14.91
C VAL A 76 56.79 38.37 13.97
N ASN A 77 56.62 37.07 13.73
CA ASN A 77 57.57 36.29 12.93
C ASN A 77 57.17 36.35 11.45
N LEU A 78 57.91 37.10 10.65
CA LEU A 78 57.72 37.15 9.18
C LEU A 78 57.67 35.76 8.56
N THR A 79 58.38 34.78 9.12
CA THR A 79 58.32 33.39 8.64
C THR A 79 56.95 32.76 8.89
N GLU A 80 56.32 33.03 10.03
CA GLU A 80 55.00 32.49 10.37
C GLU A 80 53.90 33.08 9.46
N GLU A 81 53.90 34.39 9.26
CA GLU A 81 52.90 35.02 8.37
C GLU A 81 53.08 34.59 6.92
N LYS A 82 54.32 34.42 6.44
CA LYS A 82 54.58 33.83 5.12
C LYS A 82 54.04 32.41 5.00
N GLU A 83 54.14 31.60 6.06
CA GLU A 83 53.57 30.26 6.07
C GLU A 83 52.03 30.30 5.99
N LYS A 84 51.38 31.22 6.72
CA LYS A 84 49.92 31.43 6.64
C LYS A 84 49.48 31.90 5.26
N ILE A 85 50.22 32.83 4.63
CA ILE A 85 49.97 33.28 3.25
C ILE A 85 50.07 32.09 2.29
N ASN A 86 51.17 31.33 2.33
CA ASN A 86 51.37 30.19 1.44
C ASN A 86 50.31 29.09 1.66
N GLN A 87 49.91 28.86 2.92
CA GLN A 87 48.82 27.94 3.22
C GLN A 87 47.50 28.46 2.66
N GLY A 88 47.17 29.75 2.83
CA GLY A 88 45.98 30.36 2.24
C GLY A 88 45.98 30.26 0.70
N LYS A 89 47.13 30.46 0.05
CA LYS A 89 47.28 30.24 -1.40
C LYS A 89 47.01 28.79 -1.79
N THR A 90 47.54 27.83 -1.00
CA THR A 90 47.31 26.40 -1.24
C THR A 90 45.84 26.01 -1.03
N ASP A 91 45.21 26.53 0.03
CA ASP A 91 43.81 26.30 0.35
C ASP A 91 42.90 26.83 -0.78
N PHE A 92 43.20 28.03 -1.29
CA PHE A 92 42.52 28.63 -2.43
C PHE A 92 42.62 27.74 -3.67
N GLU A 93 43.83 27.34 -4.08
CA GLU A 93 44.02 26.52 -5.29
C GLU A 93 43.28 25.18 -5.18
N GLY A 94 43.26 24.59 -3.98
CA GLY A 94 42.48 23.39 -3.71
C GLY A 94 40.97 23.59 -3.83
N ALA A 95 40.45 24.71 -3.32
CA ALA A 95 39.04 25.07 -3.43
C ALA A 95 38.64 25.44 -4.87
N PHE A 96 39.48 26.21 -5.55
CA PHE A 96 39.31 26.62 -6.93
C PHE A 96 39.33 25.44 -7.90
N LEU A 97 40.17 24.43 -7.65
CA LEU A 97 40.13 23.18 -8.42
C LEU A 97 38.80 22.44 -8.25
N ARG A 98 38.27 22.35 -7.01
CA ARG A 98 36.97 21.72 -6.75
C ARG A 98 35.85 22.48 -7.46
N TYR A 99 35.80 23.80 -7.30
CA TYR A 99 34.87 24.67 -8.00
C TYR A 99 34.96 24.47 -9.52
N GLY A 100 36.18 24.46 -10.06
CA GLY A 100 36.42 24.28 -11.48
C GLY A 100 35.90 22.95 -12.05
N ILE A 101 36.03 21.85 -11.31
CA ILE A 101 35.49 20.54 -11.71
C ILE A 101 33.96 20.57 -11.72
N LEU A 102 33.34 21.19 -10.71
CA LEU A 102 31.88 21.29 -10.60
C LEU A 102 31.28 22.14 -11.72
N VAL A 103 31.85 23.32 -11.98
CA VAL A 103 31.45 24.22 -13.08
C VAL A 103 31.55 23.51 -14.43
N GLU A 104 32.66 22.84 -14.72
CA GLU A 104 32.83 22.12 -16.00
C GLU A 104 31.87 20.94 -16.16
N THR A 105 31.46 20.32 -15.05
CA THR A 105 30.60 19.13 -15.08
C THR A 105 29.12 19.49 -15.16
N TYR A 106 28.68 20.52 -14.42
CA TYR A 106 27.27 20.80 -14.18
C TYR A 106 26.81 22.18 -14.68
N PHE A 107 27.71 23.17 -14.75
CA PHE A 107 27.38 24.57 -15.03
C PHE A 107 28.32 25.19 -16.08
N PRO A 108 28.36 24.66 -17.32
CA PRO A 108 29.33 25.10 -18.33
C PRO A 108 29.21 26.58 -18.70
N ASP A 109 28.04 27.18 -18.49
CA ASP A 109 27.78 28.60 -18.76
C ASP A 109 28.51 29.53 -17.76
N GLU A 110 28.99 29.02 -16.62
CA GLU A 110 29.72 29.78 -15.58
C GLU A 110 31.25 29.79 -15.76
N THR A 111 31.74 29.27 -16.90
CA THR A 111 33.19 29.23 -17.18
C THR A 111 33.83 30.62 -17.21
N GLU A 112 33.06 31.65 -17.58
CA GLU A 112 33.50 33.05 -17.58
C GLU A 112 33.76 33.56 -16.15
N VAL A 113 32.79 33.37 -15.24
CA VAL A 113 32.89 33.75 -13.82
C VAL A 113 34.09 33.07 -13.15
N LYS A 114 34.29 31.77 -13.42
CA LYS A 114 35.47 31.03 -12.94
C LYS A 114 36.79 31.68 -13.40
N SER A 115 36.85 32.11 -14.66
CA SER A 115 38.07 32.71 -15.23
C SER A 115 38.35 34.07 -14.61
N GLU A 116 37.30 34.86 -14.37
CA GLU A 116 37.37 36.17 -13.72
C GLU A 116 37.86 36.06 -12.27
N ILE A 117 37.32 35.12 -11.49
CA ILE A 117 37.79 34.86 -10.11
C ILE A 117 39.28 34.53 -10.10
N LYS A 118 39.75 33.72 -11.07
CA LYS A 118 41.17 33.36 -11.16
C LYS A 118 42.06 34.54 -11.52
N GLU A 119 41.65 35.36 -12.48
CA GLU A 119 42.38 36.57 -12.86
C GLU A 119 42.51 37.55 -11.70
N ARG A 120 41.39 37.84 -11.00
CA ARG A 120 41.37 38.72 -9.83
C ARG A 120 42.21 38.15 -8.67
N TRP A 121 42.22 36.84 -8.47
CA TRP A 121 43.08 36.16 -7.51
C TRP A 121 44.57 36.29 -7.85
N ASP A 122 44.96 36.06 -9.10
CA ASP A 122 46.35 36.15 -9.52
C ASP A 122 46.90 37.56 -9.27
N ILE A 123 46.12 38.60 -9.62
CA ILE A 123 46.44 40.02 -9.31
C ILE A 123 46.63 40.24 -7.80
N LEU A 124 45.70 39.76 -6.98
CA LEU A 124 45.79 39.89 -5.53
C LEU A 124 47.05 39.22 -4.96
N THR A 125 47.38 38.02 -5.44
CA THR A 125 48.55 37.28 -4.97
C THR A 125 49.88 37.89 -5.42
N ASP A 126 49.93 38.50 -6.60
CA ASP A 126 51.09 39.24 -7.09
C ASP A 126 51.38 40.45 -6.19
N ILE A 127 50.34 41.20 -5.80
CA ILE A 127 50.46 42.33 -4.87
C ILE A 127 50.88 41.85 -3.47
N SER A 128 50.32 40.73 -3.00
CA SER A 128 50.73 40.10 -1.75
C SER A 128 52.22 39.74 -1.74
N ASP A 129 52.74 39.15 -2.82
CA ASP A 129 54.15 38.82 -2.95
C ASP A 129 55.05 40.06 -3.06
N GLU A 130 54.56 41.13 -3.69
CA GLU A 130 55.24 42.44 -3.70
C GLU A 130 55.42 42.97 -2.27
N ILE A 131 54.35 42.99 -1.46
CA ILE A 131 54.38 43.47 -0.07
C ILE A 131 55.37 42.64 0.77
N VAL A 132 55.33 41.31 0.65
CA VAL A 132 56.27 40.42 1.35
C VAL A 132 57.70 40.71 0.92
N SER A 133 57.96 40.87 -0.39
CA SER A 133 59.30 41.18 -0.93
C SER A 133 59.83 42.53 -0.45
N LEU A 134 58.98 43.56 -0.41
CA LEU A 134 59.35 44.89 0.11
C LEU A 134 59.72 44.79 1.59
N LYS A 135 58.95 44.02 2.37
CA LYS A 135 59.22 43.82 3.80
C LYS A 135 60.52 43.09 4.06
N GLU A 136 60.82 42.04 3.30
CA GLU A 136 62.09 41.30 3.38
C GLU A 136 63.30 42.19 3.07
N LYS A 137 63.14 43.18 2.19
CA LYS A 137 64.18 44.18 1.88
C LYS A 137 64.32 45.26 2.95
N GLY A 138 63.52 45.21 4.02
CA GLY A 138 63.51 46.20 5.10
C GLY A 138 62.89 47.55 4.71
N ILE A 139 62.13 47.59 3.61
CA ILE A 139 61.40 48.80 3.20
C ILE A 139 60.17 48.91 4.10
N THR A 140 59.93 50.08 4.69
CA THR A 140 58.79 50.34 5.59
C THR A 140 58.14 51.70 5.32
N ASP A 141 58.30 52.22 4.10
CA ASP A 141 57.95 53.59 3.73
C ASP A 141 56.69 53.64 2.84
N LYS A 142 56.56 54.72 2.07
CA LYS A 142 55.44 54.98 1.16
C LYS A 142 55.18 53.82 0.17
N GLY A 143 56.20 53.03 -0.20
CA GLY A 143 56.03 51.90 -1.11
C GLY A 143 55.10 50.82 -0.55
N ILE A 144 55.19 50.52 0.75
CA ILE A 144 54.28 49.55 1.40
C ILE A 144 52.86 50.11 1.49
N ILE A 145 52.70 51.41 1.74
CA ILE A 145 51.38 52.04 1.81
C ILE A 145 50.69 51.98 0.45
N GLU A 146 51.41 52.24 -0.65
CA GLU A 146 50.85 52.16 -2.01
C GLU A 146 50.46 50.73 -2.39
N SER A 147 51.30 49.73 -2.12
CA SER A 147 50.94 48.32 -2.40
C SER A 147 49.80 47.84 -1.50
N LYS A 148 49.69 48.35 -0.27
CA LYS A 148 48.54 48.09 0.61
C LYS A 148 47.23 48.59 -0.02
N ASP A 149 47.20 49.84 -0.48
CA ASP A 149 45.98 50.40 -1.07
C ASP A 149 45.57 49.62 -2.34
N LYS A 150 46.55 49.17 -3.14
CA LYS A 150 46.29 48.25 -4.27
C LYS A 150 45.77 46.89 -3.83
N LEU A 151 46.26 46.36 -2.70
CA LEU A 151 45.78 45.09 -2.16
C LEU A 151 44.32 45.19 -1.72
N GLU A 152 43.94 46.29 -1.06
CA GLU A 152 42.55 46.55 -0.65
C GLU A 152 41.62 46.67 -1.88
N GLU A 153 42.06 47.35 -2.94
CA GLU A 153 41.32 47.42 -4.21
C GLU A 153 41.22 46.04 -4.90
N ALA A 154 42.30 45.26 -4.92
CA ALA A 154 42.28 43.90 -5.47
C ALA A 154 41.41 42.94 -4.65
N GLU A 155 41.40 43.08 -3.32
CA GLU A 155 40.49 42.36 -2.42
C GLU A 155 39.03 42.71 -2.73
N GLU A 156 38.68 44.00 -2.79
CA GLU A 156 37.31 44.44 -3.07
C GLU A 156 36.80 43.85 -4.38
N ASN A 157 37.60 43.96 -5.44
CA ASN A 157 37.27 43.36 -6.74
C ASN A 157 37.12 41.83 -6.63
N LEU A 158 38.08 41.11 -6.04
CA LEU A 158 37.96 39.65 -5.94
C LEU A 158 36.71 39.22 -5.14
N LEU A 159 36.44 39.90 -4.02
CA LEU A 159 35.29 39.60 -3.18
C LEU A 159 33.97 39.92 -3.87
N GLU A 160 33.90 40.99 -4.67
CA GLU A 160 32.72 41.33 -5.48
C GLU A 160 32.35 40.17 -6.43
N SER A 161 33.30 39.66 -7.22
CA SER A 161 33.02 38.53 -8.13
C SER A 161 32.63 37.25 -7.40
N ILE A 162 33.26 36.98 -6.25
CA ILE A 162 32.90 35.79 -5.43
C ILE A 162 31.51 35.96 -4.83
N ASP A 163 31.16 37.17 -4.37
CA ASP A 163 29.87 37.45 -3.73
C ASP A 163 28.71 37.46 -4.73
N GLU A 164 28.93 37.96 -5.95
CA GLU A 164 27.98 37.80 -7.05
C GLU A 164 27.74 36.32 -7.39
N ALA A 165 28.81 35.54 -7.56
CA ALA A 165 28.71 34.10 -7.84
C ALA A 165 28.01 33.34 -6.68
N LEU A 166 28.34 33.66 -5.43
CA LEU A 166 27.69 33.07 -4.26
C LEU A 166 26.20 33.43 -4.19
N GLN A 167 25.85 34.67 -4.50
CA GLN A 167 24.46 35.11 -4.47
C GLN A 167 23.62 34.37 -5.52
N ASP A 168 24.15 34.23 -6.73
CA ASP A 168 23.48 33.50 -7.82
C ASP A 168 23.26 32.02 -7.44
N GLU A 169 24.28 31.36 -6.91
CA GLU A 169 24.22 29.97 -6.47
C GLU A 169 23.32 29.74 -5.25
N GLU A 170 23.27 30.69 -4.31
CA GLU A 170 22.34 30.66 -3.18
C GLU A 170 20.88 30.83 -3.65
N GLU A 171 20.64 31.70 -4.63
CA GLU A 171 19.31 31.88 -5.22
C GLU A 171 18.86 30.63 -6.01
N GLU A 172 19.77 30.02 -6.77
CA GLU A 172 19.51 28.76 -7.47
C GLU A 172 19.22 27.63 -6.48
N THR A 173 20.07 27.46 -5.45
CA THR A 173 19.89 26.46 -4.38
C THR A 173 18.54 26.63 -3.69
N LYS A 174 18.14 27.87 -3.40
CA LYS A 174 16.83 28.17 -2.81
C LYS A 174 15.69 27.82 -3.77
N THR A 175 15.82 28.16 -5.04
CA THR A 175 14.81 27.89 -6.07
C THR A 175 14.61 26.39 -6.28
N ARG A 176 15.72 25.63 -6.41
CA ARG A 176 15.71 24.16 -6.47
C ARG A 176 15.14 23.56 -5.17
N GLY A 177 15.47 24.12 -4.01
CA GLY A 177 14.91 23.72 -2.70
C GLY A 177 13.39 23.86 -2.63
N VAL A 178 12.84 25.00 -3.08
CA VAL A 178 11.38 25.21 -3.17
C VAL A 178 10.73 24.23 -4.15
N ALA A 179 11.39 23.92 -5.27
CA ALA A 179 10.90 22.92 -6.21
C ALA A 179 10.84 21.52 -5.58
N VAL A 180 11.86 21.12 -4.82
CA VAL A 180 11.86 19.88 -4.03
C VAL A 180 10.73 19.86 -3.01
N GLU A 181 10.53 20.93 -2.24
CA GLU A 181 9.43 21.02 -1.28
C GLU A 181 8.05 20.85 -1.95
N LYS A 182 7.88 21.44 -3.13
CA LYS A 182 6.66 21.29 -3.94
C LYS A 182 6.48 19.85 -4.40
N ILE A 183 7.54 19.18 -4.86
CA ILE A 183 7.51 17.77 -5.25
C ILE A 183 7.14 16.89 -4.06
N VAL A 184 7.70 17.14 -2.87
CA VAL A 184 7.37 16.44 -1.62
C VAL A 184 5.88 16.59 -1.29
N LYS A 185 5.39 17.83 -1.22
CA LYS A 185 3.98 18.12 -0.90
C LYS A 185 3.01 17.46 -1.89
N ASN A 186 3.29 17.57 -3.19
CA ASN A 186 2.48 16.92 -4.22
C ASN A 186 2.53 15.40 -4.13
N SER A 187 3.70 14.81 -3.83
CA SER A 187 3.85 13.36 -3.65
C SER A 187 3.06 12.85 -2.45
N LEU A 188 3.05 13.59 -1.34
CA LEU A 188 2.24 13.26 -0.16
C LEU A 188 0.74 13.32 -0.48
N ILE A 189 0.28 14.42 -1.10
CA ILE A 189 -1.13 14.57 -1.48
C ILE A 189 -1.56 13.45 -2.43
N ASN A 190 -0.77 13.15 -3.46
CA ASN A 190 -1.06 12.08 -4.40
C ASN A 190 -1.12 10.72 -3.70
N THR A 191 -0.17 10.43 -2.80
CA THR A 191 -0.16 9.17 -2.03
C THR A 191 -1.41 9.04 -1.17
N LEU A 192 -1.83 10.11 -0.48
CA LEU A 192 -3.06 10.12 0.30
C LEU A 192 -4.31 9.90 -0.55
N ILE A 193 -4.37 10.52 -1.73
CA ILE A 193 -5.48 10.32 -2.69
C ILE A 193 -5.53 8.86 -3.15
N PHE A 194 -4.42 8.28 -3.59
CA PHE A 194 -4.38 6.88 -4.04
C PHE A 194 -4.73 5.91 -2.92
N MET A 195 -4.18 6.10 -1.71
CA MET A 195 -4.53 5.30 -0.54
C MET A 195 -6.03 5.36 -0.25
N PHE A 196 -6.63 6.55 -0.25
CA PHE A 196 -8.07 6.73 -0.02
C PHE A 196 -8.91 6.03 -1.10
N VAL A 197 -8.51 6.15 -2.36
CA VAL A 197 -9.15 5.46 -3.49
C VAL A 197 -9.04 3.94 -3.34
N THR A 198 -7.86 3.41 -3.04
CA THR A 198 -7.62 1.97 -2.79
C THR A 198 -8.52 1.44 -1.67
N ILE A 199 -8.68 2.19 -0.58
CA ILE A 199 -9.57 1.84 0.54
C ILE A 199 -11.03 1.79 0.08
N ILE A 200 -11.51 2.81 -0.63
CA ILE A 200 -12.89 2.86 -1.13
C ILE A 200 -13.17 1.65 -2.04
N PHE A 201 -12.31 1.39 -3.02
CA PHE A 201 -12.49 0.27 -3.94
C PHE A 201 -12.42 -1.08 -3.23
N SER A 202 -11.49 -1.23 -2.28
CA SER A 202 -11.38 -2.45 -1.46
C SER A 202 -12.65 -2.70 -0.65
N LEU A 203 -13.23 -1.66 -0.03
CA LEU A 203 -14.50 -1.76 0.69
C LEU A 203 -15.66 -2.12 -0.23
N LEU A 204 -15.77 -1.47 -1.39
CA LEU A 204 -16.81 -1.76 -2.38
C LEU A 204 -16.75 -3.21 -2.87
N ILE A 205 -15.56 -3.68 -3.25
CA ILE A 205 -15.32 -5.06 -3.68
C ILE A 205 -15.65 -6.02 -2.53
N GLY A 206 -15.17 -5.74 -1.32
CA GLY A 206 -15.45 -6.53 -0.13
C GLY A 206 -16.95 -6.67 0.15
N ILE A 207 -17.72 -5.58 0.05
CA ILE A 207 -19.18 -5.60 0.22
C ILE A 207 -19.86 -6.42 -0.88
N ILE A 208 -19.44 -6.26 -2.14
CA ILE A 208 -20.01 -7.00 -3.28
C ILE A 208 -19.77 -8.51 -3.10
N VAL A 209 -18.53 -8.90 -2.81
CA VAL A 209 -18.14 -10.30 -2.58
C VAL A 209 -18.88 -10.86 -1.37
N SER A 210 -18.88 -10.15 -0.24
CA SER A 210 -19.56 -10.56 1.00
C SER A 210 -21.06 -10.77 0.78
N LYS A 211 -21.75 -9.85 0.09
CA LYS A 211 -23.18 -10.00 -0.24
C LYS A 211 -23.43 -11.18 -1.19
N SER A 212 -22.52 -11.43 -2.14
CA SER A 212 -22.67 -12.53 -3.10
C SER A 212 -22.58 -13.93 -2.44
N ILE A 213 -21.96 -14.02 -1.27
CA ILE A 213 -21.80 -15.28 -0.51
C ILE A 213 -22.80 -15.33 0.66
N SER A 214 -22.82 -14.29 1.50
CA SER A 214 -23.60 -14.28 2.75
C SER A 214 -25.10 -14.35 2.51
N LYS A 215 -25.62 -13.72 1.43
CA LYS A 215 -27.06 -13.71 1.14
C LYS A 215 -27.60 -15.10 0.76
N PRO A 216 -27.04 -15.81 -0.25
CA PRO A 216 -27.51 -17.16 -0.58
C PRO A 216 -27.27 -18.15 0.58
N LEU A 217 -26.17 -18.03 1.31
CA LEU A 217 -25.89 -18.88 2.46
C LEU A 217 -26.94 -18.71 3.57
N LYS A 218 -27.28 -17.47 3.96
CA LYS A 218 -28.34 -17.19 4.94
C LYS A 218 -29.69 -17.75 4.51
N ARG A 219 -30.01 -17.67 3.22
CA ARG A 219 -31.26 -18.23 2.67
C ARG A 219 -31.30 -19.75 2.76
N LEU A 220 -30.21 -20.44 2.40
CA LEU A 220 -30.08 -21.89 2.55
C LEU A 220 -30.23 -22.33 4.02
N VAL A 221 -29.55 -21.64 4.94
CA VAL A 221 -29.66 -21.93 6.39
C VAL A 221 -31.10 -21.77 6.86
N TYR A 222 -31.78 -20.69 6.46
CA TYR A 222 -33.17 -20.46 6.79
C TYR A 222 -34.09 -21.57 6.26
N THR A 223 -34.01 -21.89 4.97
CA THR A 223 -34.84 -22.93 4.35
C THR A 223 -34.57 -24.30 4.98
N THR A 224 -33.30 -24.62 5.27
CA THR A 224 -32.93 -25.88 5.94
C THR A 224 -33.55 -26.00 7.32
N ASN A 225 -33.54 -24.91 8.10
CA ASN A 225 -34.18 -24.89 9.42
C ASN A 225 -35.70 -25.07 9.33
N GLU A 226 -36.36 -24.49 8.33
CA GLU A 226 -37.81 -24.64 8.14
C GLU A 226 -38.18 -26.07 7.71
N VAL A 227 -37.41 -26.68 6.81
CA VAL A 227 -37.55 -28.10 6.45
C VAL A 227 -37.35 -29.00 7.67
N GLY A 228 -36.36 -28.71 8.52
CA GLY A 228 -36.13 -29.43 9.78
C GLY A 228 -37.28 -29.34 10.79
N LYS A 229 -38.12 -28.30 10.71
CA LYS A 229 -39.36 -28.17 11.50
C LYS A 229 -40.57 -28.86 10.86
N GLY A 230 -40.39 -29.51 9.71
CA GLY A 230 -41.46 -30.19 8.97
C GLY A 230 -42.16 -29.34 7.91
N ASN A 231 -41.72 -28.10 7.66
CA ASN A 231 -42.26 -27.28 6.57
C ASN A 231 -41.57 -27.62 5.24
N LEU A 232 -42.16 -28.55 4.48
CA LEU A 232 -41.62 -29.03 3.19
C LEU A 232 -42.10 -28.21 1.97
N ASP A 233 -42.95 -27.21 2.20
CA ASP A 233 -43.44 -26.33 1.13
C ASP A 233 -42.48 -25.17 0.82
N ILE A 234 -41.55 -24.89 1.73
CA ILE A 234 -40.57 -23.82 1.56
C ILE A 234 -39.50 -24.17 0.53
N LYS A 235 -39.16 -23.20 -0.32
CA LYS A 235 -38.08 -23.30 -1.31
C LYS A 235 -36.95 -22.33 -1.02
N THR A 236 -35.75 -22.69 -1.43
CA THR A 236 -34.57 -21.83 -1.29
C THR A 236 -34.68 -20.59 -2.18
N GLU A 237 -35.24 -20.70 -3.39
CA GLU A 237 -35.46 -19.59 -4.33
C GLU A 237 -34.17 -18.82 -4.73
N ILE A 238 -33.00 -19.46 -4.64
CA ILE A 238 -31.73 -18.80 -4.97
C ILE A 238 -31.55 -18.82 -6.49
N LYS A 239 -31.88 -17.69 -7.12
CA LYS A 239 -31.68 -17.47 -8.56
C LYS A 239 -30.23 -17.04 -8.84
N SER A 240 -29.31 -17.99 -8.78
CA SER A 240 -27.90 -17.77 -9.12
C SER A 240 -27.43 -18.73 -10.22
N LYS A 241 -26.43 -18.31 -11.00
CA LYS A 241 -25.76 -19.12 -12.04
C LYS A 241 -24.38 -19.61 -11.56
N ASP A 242 -24.24 -19.84 -10.27
CA ASP A 242 -23.03 -20.33 -9.61
C ASP A 242 -23.35 -21.56 -8.75
N GLU A 243 -22.38 -22.02 -7.98
CA GLU A 243 -22.50 -23.20 -7.11
C GLU A 243 -23.66 -23.09 -6.12
N PHE A 244 -24.05 -21.87 -5.70
CA PHE A 244 -25.21 -21.69 -4.82
C PHE A 244 -26.54 -21.93 -5.54
N GLY A 245 -26.63 -21.60 -6.84
CA GLY A 245 -27.81 -21.90 -7.64
C GLY A 245 -27.98 -23.39 -7.92
N GLU A 246 -26.86 -24.07 -8.22
CA GLU A 246 -26.84 -25.52 -8.38
C GLU A 246 -27.23 -26.24 -7.07
N LEU A 247 -26.64 -25.83 -5.94
CA LEU A 247 -26.97 -26.36 -4.62
C LEU A 247 -28.43 -26.11 -4.25
N SER A 248 -28.94 -24.91 -4.53
CA SER A 248 -30.36 -24.53 -4.32
C SER A 248 -31.31 -25.42 -5.11
N SER A 249 -31.04 -25.67 -6.40
CA SER A 249 -31.86 -26.56 -7.23
C SER A 249 -31.86 -28.00 -6.71
N ASN A 250 -30.71 -28.50 -6.28
CA ASN A 250 -30.59 -29.85 -5.72
C ASN A 250 -31.30 -29.97 -4.36
N PHE A 251 -31.20 -28.94 -3.52
CA PHE A 251 -31.87 -28.89 -2.22
C PHE A 251 -33.41 -28.83 -2.37
N ASP A 252 -33.91 -28.00 -3.28
CA ASP A 252 -35.35 -27.89 -3.55
C ASP A 252 -35.91 -29.23 -4.08
N LYS A 253 -35.17 -29.92 -4.95
CA LYS A 253 -35.55 -31.26 -5.45
C LYS A 253 -35.58 -32.29 -4.31
N MET A 254 -34.56 -32.32 -3.46
CA MET A 254 -34.53 -33.20 -2.28
C MET A 254 -35.74 -32.98 -1.37
N THR A 255 -36.10 -31.72 -1.12
CA THR A 255 -37.26 -31.37 -0.27
C THR A 255 -38.58 -31.82 -0.92
N GLU A 256 -38.70 -31.68 -2.25
CA GLU A 256 -39.87 -32.17 -3.00
C GLU A 256 -40.00 -33.69 -2.95
N ASP A 257 -38.89 -34.42 -3.10
CA ASP A 257 -38.87 -35.89 -3.02
C ASP A 257 -39.19 -36.39 -1.60
N LEU A 258 -38.73 -35.66 -0.57
CA LEU A 258 -39.06 -35.92 0.83
C LEU A 258 -40.56 -35.70 1.09
N LYS A 259 -41.14 -34.63 0.53
CA LYS A 259 -42.59 -34.35 0.59
C LYS A 259 -43.41 -35.46 -0.06
N LYS A 260 -43.02 -35.90 -1.26
CA LYS A 260 -43.69 -37.01 -1.97
C LYS A 260 -43.63 -38.30 -1.14
N SER A 261 -42.48 -38.62 -0.56
CA SER A 261 -42.31 -39.78 0.30
C SER A 261 -43.22 -39.74 1.52
N MET A 262 -43.35 -38.57 2.16
CA MET A 262 -44.24 -38.38 3.31
C MET A 262 -45.73 -38.52 2.95
N ILE A 263 -46.15 -38.00 1.79
CA ILE A 263 -47.51 -38.20 1.26
C ILE A 263 -47.78 -39.68 1.01
N SER A 264 -46.86 -40.39 0.35
CA SER A 264 -47.01 -41.83 0.09
C SER A 264 -47.06 -42.64 1.38
N ILE A 265 -46.28 -42.31 2.40
CA ILE A 265 -46.35 -42.96 3.72
C ILE A 265 -47.72 -42.73 4.37
N ASN A 266 -48.26 -41.51 4.31
CA ASN A 266 -49.57 -41.20 4.87
C ASN A 266 -50.71 -41.92 4.13
N GLU A 267 -50.64 -42.04 2.80
CA GLU A 267 -51.59 -42.83 2.01
C GLU A 267 -51.49 -44.32 2.35
N LEU A 268 -50.27 -44.84 2.53
CA LEU A 268 -50.05 -46.22 2.94
C LEU A 268 -50.65 -46.48 4.33
N ASP A 269 -50.43 -45.58 5.29
CA ASP A 269 -51.02 -45.67 6.64
C ASP A 269 -52.55 -45.65 6.61
N LYS A 270 -53.15 -44.79 5.77
CA LYS A 270 -54.61 -44.77 5.57
C LYS A 270 -55.13 -46.09 4.98
N ASN A 271 -54.45 -46.63 3.97
CA ASN A 271 -54.80 -47.91 3.35
C ASN A 271 -54.67 -49.07 4.35
N VAL A 272 -53.62 -49.07 5.18
CA VAL A 272 -53.44 -50.05 6.26
C VAL A 272 -54.57 -49.95 7.28
N LYS A 273 -54.96 -48.75 7.71
CA LYS A 273 -56.10 -48.53 8.61
C LYS A 273 -57.42 -49.02 8.03
N GLU A 274 -57.72 -48.71 6.77
CA GLU A 274 -58.95 -49.17 6.09
C GLU A 274 -58.98 -50.70 5.94
N ARG A 275 -57.86 -51.31 5.54
CA ARG A 275 -57.75 -52.79 5.45
C ARG A 275 -57.92 -53.44 6.82
N THR A 276 -57.31 -52.87 7.86
CA THR A 276 -57.45 -53.37 9.24
C THR A 276 -58.90 -53.31 9.70
N LYS A 277 -59.59 -52.20 9.46
CA LYS A 277 -61.02 -52.06 9.77
C LYS A 277 -61.87 -53.09 9.03
N LYS A 278 -61.62 -53.28 7.72
CA LYS A 278 -62.34 -54.26 6.90
C LYS A 278 -62.08 -55.70 7.35
N LEU A 279 -60.84 -56.02 7.75
CA LEU A 279 -60.50 -57.31 8.33
C LEU A 279 -61.23 -57.53 9.65
N GLN A 280 -61.30 -56.51 10.51
CA GLN A 280 -62.02 -56.59 11.78
C GLN A 280 -63.52 -56.85 11.57
N SER A 281 -64.18 -56.11 10.69
CA SER A 281 -65.60 -56.37 10.36
C SER A 281 -65.81 -57.77 9.76
N LYS A 282 -64.93 -58.22 8.86
CA LYS A 282 -65.00 -59.60 8.35
C LYS A 282 -64.81 -60.65 9.44
N ASN A 283 -63.93 -60.38 10.41
CA ASN A 283 -63.69 -61.29 11.53
C ASN A 283 -64.93 -61.37 12.44
N GLU A 284 -65.58 -60.23 12.71
CA GLU A 284 -66.85 -60.17 13.45
C GLU A 284 -67.99 -60.92 12.74
N GLU A 285 -68.14 -60.71 11.42
CA GLU A 285 -69.10 -61.46 10.60
C GLU A 285 -68.83 -62.97 10.65
N MET A 286 -67.56 -63.37 10.55
CA MET A 286 -67.15 -64.78 10.64
C MET A 286 -67.46 -65.37 12.02
N GLU A 287 -67.24 -64.62 13.08
CA GLU A 287 -67.55 -65.05 14.44
C GLU A 287 -69.07 -65.23 14.64
N GLN A 288 -69.88 -64.31 14.11
CA GLN A 288 -71.34 -64.45 14.09
C GLN A 288 -71.79 -65.67 13.27
N PHE A 289 -71.23 -65.85 12.08
CA PHE A 289 -71.50 -67.01 11.23
C PHE A 289 -71.15 -68.32 11.95
N ASN A 290 -69.99 -68.40 12.59
CA ASN A 290 -69.57 -69.55 13.39
C ASN A 290 -70.55 -69.82 14.55
N LYS A 291 -70.97 -68.79 15.30
CA LYS A 291 -71.99 -68.95 16.36
C LYS A 291 -73.32 -69.49 15.81
N LEU A 292 -73.77 -68.98 14.66
CA LEU A 292 -74.98 -69.47 13.99
C LEU A 292 -74.84 -70.91 13.49
N ALA A 293 -73.70 -71.26 12.90
CA ALA A 293 -73.42 -72.60 12.39
C ALA A 293 -73.38 -73.63 13.52
N VAL A 294 -72.65 -73.34 14.61
CA VAL A 294 -72.63 -74.19 15.81
C VAL A 294 -74.04 -74.32 16.41
N GLY A 295 -74.79 -73.23 16.50
CA GLY A 295 -76.18 -73.26 16.95
C GLY A 295 -77.08 -74.15 16.07
N ARG A 296 -76.90 -74.12 14.74
CA ARG A 296 -77.60 -75.01 13.80
C ARG A 296 -77.20 -76.46 13.98
N GLU A 297 -75.93 -76.77 14.17
CA GLU A 297 -75.45 -78.13 14.41
C GLU A 297 -76.03 -78.70 15.71
N LEU A 298 -76.01 -77.93 16.80
CA LEU A 298 -76.61 -78.33 18.07
C LEU A 298 -78.10 -78.65 17.91
N LYS A 299 -78.84 -77.80 17.18
CA LYS A 299 -80.26 -78.02 16.90
C LYS A 299 -80.51 -79.22 16.00
N MET A 300 -79.62 -79.50 15.05
CA MET A 300 -79.66 -80.72 14.23
C MET A 300 -79.40 -81.98 15.06
N ILE A 301 -78.46 -81.93 16.00
CA ILE A 301 -78.21 -83.04 16.93
C ILE A 301 -79.45 -83.29 17.79
N GLU A 302 -80.06 -82.23 18.32
CA GLU A 302 -81.32 -82.30 19.08
C GLU A 302 -82.46 -82.89 18.23
N LEU A 303 -82.66 -82.40 17.01
CA LEU A 303 -83.66 -82.92 16.08
C LEU A 303 -83.42 -84.39 15.73
N LYS A 304 -82.18 -84.80 15.47
CA LYS A 304 -81.83 -86.21 15.23
C LYS A 304 -82.16 -87.08 16.44
N LYS A 305 -81.89 -86.59 17.65
CA LYS A 305 -82.26 -87.30 18.89
C LYS A 305 -83.78 -87.44 19.01
N ASN A 306 -84.53 -86.36 18.76
CA ASN A 306 -86.00 -86.37 18.81
C ASN A 306 -86.61 -87.29 17.74
N ILE A 307 -86.04 -87.31 16.52
CA ILE A 307 -86.45 -88.24 15.45
C ILE A 307 -86.20 -89.69 15.89
N LYS A 308 -85.04 -89.98 16.47
CA LYS A 308 -84.71 -91.32 16.98
C LYS A 308 -85.68 -91.76 18.09
N GLU A 309 -86.01 -90.86 19.01
CA GLU A 309 -87.03 -91.12 20.06
C GLU A 309 -88.44 -91.35 19.48
N LEU A 310 -88.79 -90.66 18.38
CA LEU A 310 -90.05 -90.87 17.66
C LEU A 310 -90.06 -92.20 16.88
N GLU A 311 -88.96 -92.57 16.25
CA GLU A 311 -88.79 -93.86 15.56
C GLU A 311 -88.86 -95.04 16.54
N GLU A 312 -88.22 -94.93 17.71
CA GLU A 312 -88.32 -95.92 18.79
C GLU A 312 -89.75 -96.05 19.34
N LYS A 313 -90.54 -94.97 19.34
CA LYS A 313 -91.98 -95.01 19.68
C LYS A 313 -92.85 -95.63 18.59
N LEU A 314 -92.45 -95.54 17.33
CA LEU A 314 -93.16 -96.12 16.19
C LEU A 314 -92.88 -97.63 16.02
N GLN A 315 -91.70 -98.11 16.40
CA GLN A 315 -91.36 -99.54 16.39
C GLN A 315 -91.97 -100.34 17.56
N ASN A 316 -92.45 -99.67 18.61
CA ASN A 316 -93.07 -100.28 19.79
C ASN A 316 -94.62 -100.24 19.76
N LYS A 317 -95.23 -100.20 18.58
CA LYS A 317 -96.68 -100.28 18.34
C LYS A 317 -96.99 -101.35 17.32
#